data_AF-D4MKY5-F1
#
_entry.id   AF-D4MKY5-F1
#
_cell.length_a   1.000
_cell.length_b   1.000
_cell.length_c   1.000
_cell.angle_alpha   90.00
_cell.angle_beta   90.00
_cell.angle_gamma   90.00
#
_symmetry.space_group_name_H-M   'P 1'
#
loop_
_entity.id
_entity.type
_entity.pdbx_description
1 polymer ?
#
loop_
_entity_poly.entity_id
_entity_poly.type
_entity_poly.pdbx_seq_one_letter_code
_entity_poly.pdbx_strand_id
1 'polypeptide(L)'
;MSKSDMVYRYTASKIEYLHSIADTGRGKGYLAELRHGIGKKPGELPSLWWLIFDRIDEELKGSKCASNAEWAVYTALTLYSLHQQGNDRFMYEKGYTLGRAAYHIANSSDDEERVVNRLNLVVTSTTKEELAYQLKSIVQLLKGKSIPLDYAKLAEELYRFNYPEQAADIKLSWGRDFYSEKYKTEKDNSKGE
;
A
#
# COMPACT_ATOMS: atom_id res chain seq x y z
N MET A 1 -20.03 -0.77 -11.57
CA MET A 1 -18.90 -0.58 -10.63
C MET A 1 -17.62 -0.93 -11.39
N SER A 2 -16.54 -0.14 -11.28
CA SER A 2 -15.29 -0.46 -12.00
C SER A 2 -14.49 -1.52 -11.24
N LYS A 3 -13.63 -2.29 -11.94
CA LYS A 3 -12.71 -3.24 -11.28
C LYS A 3 -11.78 -2.56 -10.27
N SER A 4 -11.37 -1.32 -10.53
CA SER A 4 -10.59 -0.51 -9.59
C SER A 4 -11.35 -0.23 -8.28
N ASP A 5 -12.64 0.11 -8.34
CA ASP A 5 -13.49 0.30 -7.15
C ASP A 5 -13.71 -1.02 -6.39
N MET A 6 -13.85 -2.14 -7.12
CA MET A 6 -13.93 -3.46 -6.52
C MET A 6 -12.65 -3.84 -5.76
N VAL A 7 -11.47 -3.58 -6.35
CA VAL A 7 -10.17 -3.78 -5.69
C VAL A 7 -10.05 -2.93 -4.43
N TYR A 8 -10.41 -1.66 -4.49
CA TYR A 8 -10.40 -0.76 -3.34
C TYR A 8 -11.27 -1.31 -2.20
N ARG A 9 -12.56 -1.58 -2.47
CA ARG A 9 -13.52 -2.03 -1.45
C ARG A 9 -13.16 -3.38 -0.85
N TYR A 10 -12.71 -4.31 -1.69
CA TYR A 10 -12.30 -5.63 -1.24
C TYR A 10 -11.07 -5.54 -0.32
N THR A 11 -10.06 -4.75 -0.71
CA THR A 11 -8.86 -4.54 0.10
C THR A 11 -9.19 -3.89 1.43
N ALA A 12 -9.99 -2.82 1.43
CA ALA A 12 -10.44 -2.16 2.66
C ALA A 12 -11.14 -3.15 3.61
N SER A 13 -12.09 -3.94 3.10
CA SER A 13 -12.82 -4.94 3.88
C SER A 13 -11.89 -5.98 4.52
N LYS A 14 -10.88 -6.47 3.79
CA LYS A 14 -9.90 -7.42 4.32
C LYS A 14 -8.99 -6.82 5.39
N ILE A 15 -8.60 -5.56 5.25
CA ILE A 15 -7.80 -4.85 6.25
C ILE A 15 -8.59 -4.64 7.53
N GLU A 16 -9.85 -4.19 7.43
CA GLU A 16 -10.76 -4.04 8.57
C GLU A 16 -10.97 -5.38 9.29
N TYR A 17 -11.17 -6.46 8.53
CA TYR A 17 -11.23 -7.81 9.09
C TYR A 17 -9.95 -8.18 9.84
N LEU A 18 -8.77 -8.01 9.23
CA LEU A 18 -7.48 -8.31 9.86
C LEU A 18 -7.26 -7.50 11.12
N HIS A 19 -7.64 -6.22 11.12
CA HIS A 19 -7.58 -5.35 12.29
C HIS A 19 -8.50 -5.86 13.41
N SER A 20 -9.75 -6.22 13.10
CA SER A 20 -10.73 -6.71 14.08
C SER A 20 -10.29 -7.98 14.82
N ILE A 21 -9.38 -8.77 14.23
CA ILE A 21 -8.86 -10.01 14.82
C ILE A 21 -7.40 -9.91 15.25
N ALA A 22 -6.75 -8.75 15.13
CA ALA A 22 -5.30 -8.59 15.26
C ALA A 22 -4.74 -9.04 16.62
N ASP A 23 -5.52 -8.91 17.69
CA ASP A 23 -5.11 -9.31 19.05
C ASP A 23 -5.29 -10.80 19.34
N THR A 24 -6.05 -11.51 18.51
CA THR A 24 -6.25 -12.95 18.63
C THR A 24 -5.01 -13.72 18.18
N GLY A 25 -4.80 -14.93 18.72
CA GLY A 25 -3.70 -15.80 18.26
C GLY A 25 -3.76 -16.09 16.76
N ARG A 26 -4.96 -16.25 16.21
CA ARG A 26 -5.21 -16.46 14.77
C ARG A 26 -4.82 -15.23 13.95
N GLY A 27 -5.25 -14.03 14.38
CA GLY A 27 -4.93 -12.78 13.68
C GLY A 27 -3.43 -12.47 13.69
N LYS A 28 -2.76 -12.69 14.83
CA LYS A 28 -1.29 -12.58 14.92
C LYS A 28 -0.59 -13.54 13.96
N GLY A 29 -1.10 -14.77 13.85
CA GLY A 29 -0.65 -15.76 12.86
C GLY A 29 -0.79 -15.25 11.42
N TYR A 30 -1.98 -14.80 11.02
CA TYR A 30 -2.23 -14.29 9.67
C TYR A 30 -1.38 -13.07 9.32
N LEU A 31 -1.25 -12.10 10.23
CA LEU A 31 -0.38 -10.95 10.01
C LEU A 31 1.09 -11.39 9.87
N ALA A 32 1.52 -12.40 10.63
CA ALA A 32 2.86 -12.96 10.48
C ALA A 32 3.05 -13.64 9.13
N GLU A 33 2.12 -14.48 8.68
CA GLU A 33 2.19 -15.13 7.38
C GLU A 33 2.17 -14.14 6.22
N LEU A 34 1.33 -13.10 6.28
CA LEU A 34 1.31 -12.04 5.28
C LEU A 34 2.66 -11.34 5.16
N ARG A 35 3.36 -11.08 6.26
CA ARG A 35 4.71 -10.50 6.22
C ARG A 35 5.71 -11.39 5.49
N HIS A 36 5.59 -12.72 5.58
CA HIS A 36 6.42 -13.66 4.84
C HIS A 36 6.10 -13.72 3.34
N GLY A 37 4.96 -13.13 2.93
CA GLY A 37 4.50 -13.04 1.54
C GLY A 37 5.05 -11.84 0.77
N ILE A 38 5.71 -10.88 1.42
CA ILE A 38 6.16 -9.67 0.73
C ILE A 38 7.16 -10.02 -0.39
N GLY A 39 6.88 -9.52 -1.60
CA GLY A 39 7.70 -9.77 -2.79
C GLY A 39 7.51 -11.16 -3.42
N LYS A 40 6.58 -11.97 -2.91
CA LYS A 40 6.20 -13.27 -3.48
C LYS A 40 4.97 -13.14 -4.37
N LYS A 41 4.81 -14.10 -5.28
CA LYS A 41 3.65 -14.16 -6.16
C LYS A 41 2.39 -14.63 -5.40
N PRO A 42 1.21 -14.03 -5.65
CA PRO A 42 -0.05 -14.57 -5.15
C PRO A 42 -0.20 -16.03 -5.59
N GLY A 43 -0.43 -16.93 -4.62
CA GLY A 43 -0.47 -18.36 -4.85
C GLY A 43 0.70 -19.13 -4.24
N GLU A 44 1.87 -18.52 -4.03
CA GLU A 44 3.06 -19.21 -3.49
C GLU A 44 2.94 -19.61 -2.02
N LEU A 45 2.05 -18.99 -1.28
CA LEU A 45 1.76 -19.30 0.12
C LEU A 45 0.32 -19.81 0.26
N PRO A 46 0.10 -21.14 0.21
CA PRO A 46 -1.23 -21.74 0.31
C PRO A 46 -2.00 -21.36 1.58
N SER A 47 -1.30 -21.13 2.69
CA SER A 47 -1.95 -20.74 3.96
C SER A 47 -2.67 -19.38 3.89
N LEU A 48 -2.28 -18.50 2.94
CA LEU A 48 -2.92 -17.21 2.73
C LEU A 48 -4.13 -17.25 1.79
N TRP A 49 -4.38 -18.38 1.11
CA TRP A 49 -5.42 -18.44 0.07
C TRP A 49 -6.81 -18.13 0.60
N TRP A 50 -7.20 -18.70 1.75
CA TRP A 50 -8.48 -18.39 2.37
C TRP A 50 -8.61 -16.89 2.65
N LEU A 51 -7.57 -16.27 3.21
CA LEU A 51 -7.61 -14.85 3.55
C LEU A 51 -7.76 -13.97 2.30
N ILE A 52 -7.05 -14.29 1.22
CA ILE A 52 -6.90 -13.44 0.04
C ILE A 52 -7.95 -13.69 -1.04
N PHE A 53 -8.40 -14.94 -1.19
CA PHE A 53 -9.31 -15.35 -2.27
C PHE A 53 -10.72 -15.68 -1.77
N ASP A 54 -10.94 -15.86 -0.46
CA ASP A 54 -12.31 -16.02 0.03
C ASP A 54 -13.14 -14.79 -0.29
N ARG A 55 -14.28 -15.00 -0.95
CA ARG A 55 -15.24 -13.97 -1.38
C ARG A 55 -14.63 -12.89 -2.28
N ILE A 56 -13.49 -13.12 -2.91
CA ILE A 56 -13.05 -12.25 -4.00
C ILE A 56 -14.02 -12.44 -5.18
N ASP A 57 -14.43 -11.35 -5.80
CA ASP A 57 -15.34 -11.36 -6.93
C ASP A 57 -14.69 -12.08 -8.13
N GLU A 58 -15.47 -12.86 -8.87
CA GLU A 58 -15.01 -13.60 -10.05
C GLU A 58 -14.40 -12.67 -11.11
N GLU A 59 -14.87 -11.43 -11.23
CA GLU A 59 -14.31 -10.45 -12.17
C GLU A 59 -12.86 -10.03 -11.84
N LEU A 60 -12.44 -10.23 -10.60
CA LEU A 60 -11.10 -9.93 -10.12
C LEU A 60 -10.17 -11.14 -10.17
N LYS A 61 -10.71 -12.36 -10.31
CA LYS A 61 -9.90 -13.58 -10.29
C LYS A 61 -9.13 -13.77 -11.59
N GLY A 62 -7.93 -14.32 -11.44
CA GLY A 62 -7.18 -14.88 -12.56
C GLY A 62 -7.74 -16.25 -12.96
N SER A 63 -7.35 -16.72 -14.15
CA SER A 63 -7.71 -18.08 -14.61
C SER A 63 -6.56 -19.06 -14.39
N LYS A 64 -5.50 -18.99 -15.22
CA LYS A 64 -4.31 -19.84 -15.12
C LYS A 64 -3.21 -19.22 -14.25
N CYS A 65 -3.20 -17.89 -14.15
CA CYS A 65 -2.22 -17.09 -13.44
C CYS A 65 -2.93 -16.03 -12.62
N ALA A 66 -2.30 -15.58 -11.54
CA ALA A 66 -2.81 -14.47 -10.73
C ALA A 66 -3.07 -13.22 -11.59
N SER A 67 -4.25 -12.63 -11.43
CA SER A 67 -4.65 -11.40 -12.12
C SER A 67 -3.91 -10.19 -11.55
N ASN A 68 -3.97 -9.06 -12.27
CA ASN A 68 -3.46 -7.79 -11.75
C ASN A 68 -4.19 -7.35 -10.47
N ALA A 69 -5.47 -7.72 -10.31
CA ALA A 69 -6.24 -7.41 -9.11
C ALA A 69 -5.79 -8.26 -7.92
N GLU A 70 -5.56 -9.56 -8.12
CA GLU A 70 -5.03 -10.45 -7.08
C GLU A 70 -3.64 -10.00 -6.61
N TRP A 71 -2.78 -9.61 -7.55
CA TRP A 71 -1.49 -9.01 -7.25
C TRP A 71 -1.60 -7.73 -6.42
N ALA A 72 -2.51 -6.83 -6.80
CA ALA A 72 -2.70 -5.57 -6.10
C ALA A 72 -3.20 -5.75 -4.66
N VAL A 73 -4.24 -6.57 -4.48
CA VAL A 73 -4.81 -6.91 -3.16
C VAL A 73 -3.74 -7.59 -2.29
N TYR A 74 -3.06 -8.61 -2.83
CA TYR A 74 -2.00 -9.34 -2.13
C TYR A 74 -0.89 -8.40 -1.66
N THR A 75 -0.40 -7.55 -2.55
CA THR A 75 0.68 -6.59 -2.23
C THR A 75 0.24 -5.63 -1.13
N ALA A 76 -0.96 -5.06 -1.21
CA ALA A 76 -1.45 -4.15 -0.18
C ALA A 76 -1.61 -4.83 1.19
N LEU A 77 -2.14 -6.05 1.25
CA LEU A 77 -2.32 -6.79 2.51
C LEU A 77 -0.98 -7.17 3.15
N THR A 78 0.00 -7.60 2.34
CA THR A 78 1.33 -7.94 2.85
C THR A 78 2.06 -6.68 3.37
N LEU A 79 1.96 -5.56 2.67
CA LEU A 79 2.52 -4.27 3.13
C LEU A 79 1.82 -3.74 4.38
N TYR A 80 0.49 -3.82 4.47
CA TYR A 80 -0.26 -3.46 5.68
C TYR A 80 0.19 -4.30 6.88
N SER A 81 0.35 -5.61 6.69
CA SER A 81 0.78 -6.52 7.77
C SER A 81 2.18 -6.20 8.33
N LEU A 82 3.07 -5.67 7.48
CA LEU A 82 4.39 -5.16 7.88
C LEU A 82 4.26 -3.88 8.70
N HIS A 83 3.44 -2.95 8.21
CA HIS A 83 3.24 -1.65 8.81
C HIS A 83 2.59 -1.73 10.19
N GLN A 84 1.55 -2.57 10.31
CA GLN A 84 0.81 -2.75 11.55
C GLN A 84 1.63 -3.45 12.64
N GLN A 85 2.66 -4.23 12.28
CA GLN A 85 3.45 -5.00 13.25
C GLN A 85 4.18 -4.08 14.24
N GLY A 86 3.79 -4.11 15.52
CA GLY A 86 4.41 -3.32 16.57
C GLY A 86 3.91 -1.87 16.63
N ASN A 87 2.87 -1.53 15.87
CA ASN A 87 2.11 -0.29 16.03
C ASN A 87 0.76 -0.62 16.67
N ASP A 88 0.44 0.04 17.78
CA ASP A 88 -0.85 -0.09 18.46
C ASP A 88 -1.95 0.72 17.73
N ARG A 89 -1.57 1.82 17.08
CA ARG A 89 -2.46 2.60 16.23
C ARG A 89 -2.78 1.82 14.95
N PHE A 90 -4.02 1.94 14.47
CA PHE A 90 -4.41 1.41 13.16
C PHE A 90 -3.67 2.15 12.03
N MET A 91 -2.85 1.43 11.26
CA MET A 91 -1.99 2.00 10.21
C MET A 91 -2.67 2.16 8.85
N TYR A 92 -3.94 1.78 8.75
CA TYR A 92 -4.78 2.06 7.59
C TYR A 92 -5.63 3.29 7.85
N GLU A 93 -5.46 4.32 7.03
CA GLU A 93 -6.25 5.56 7.13
C GLU A 93 -6.60 6.08 5.75
N LYS A 94 -7.90 6.32 5.51
CA LYS A 94 -8.39 6.80 4.22
C LYS A 94 -7.86 8.19 3.92
N GLY A 95 -7.42 8.41 2.68
CA GLY A 95 -6.92 9.71 2.23
C GLY A 95 -5.43 9.98 2.53
N TYR A 96 -4.74 9.10 3.28
CA TYR A 96 -3.29 9.09 3.37
C TYR A 96 -2.70 8.35 2.16
N THR A 97 -2.70 8.98 0.99
CA THR A 97 -2.14 8.39 -0.23
C THR A 97 -0.63 8.21 -0.12
N LEU A 98 -0.02 7.41 -1.01
CA LEU A 98 1.43 7.14 -0.98
C LEU A 98 2.26 8.45 -1.03
N GLY A 99 1.86 9.41 -1.87
CA GLY A 99 2.54 10.71 -1.97
C GLY A 99 2.46 11.52 -0.68
N ARG A 100 1.27 11.62 -0.07
CA ARG A 100 1.08 12.35 1.20
C ARG A 100 1.84 11.69 2.34
N ALA A 101 1.71 10.38 2.49
CA ALA A 101 2.39 9.62 3.54
C ALA A 101 3.92 9.73 3.39
N ALA A 102 4.43 9.70 2.14
CA ALA A 102 5.85 9.86 1.87
C ALA A 102 6.38 11.23 2.28
N TYR A 103 5.65 12.33 2.07
CA TYR A 103 6.08 13.66 2.52
C TYR A 103 6.38 13.69 4.03
N HIS A 104 5.51 13.08 4.84
CA HIS A 104 5.68 12.99 6.29
C HIS A 104 6.88 12.12 6.74
N ILE A 105 7.54 11.40 5.82
CA ILE A 105 8.80 10.69 6.09
C ILE A 105 9.96 11.67 6.26
N ALA A 106 9.95 12.84 5.62
CA ALA A 106 11.07 13.78 5.70
C ALA A 106 11.05 14.57 7.02
N ASN A 107 12.23 14.79 7.65
CA ASN A 107 12.37 15.73 8.78
C ASN A 107 13.10 17.02 8.40
N SER A 108 13.68 17.06 7.20
CA SER A 108 14.51 18.15 6.68
C SER A 108 14.40 18.19 5.15
N SER A 109 14.91 19.25 4.53
CA SER A 109 15.02 19.34 3.07
C SER A 109 15.86 18.22 2.45
N ASP A 110 16.95 17.83 3.12
CA ASP A 110 17.85 16.78 2.64
C ASP A 110 17.17 15.40 2.71
N ASP A 111 16.33 15.19 3.71
CA ASP A 111 15.49 13.99 3.81
C ASP A 111 14.40 13.98 2.72
N GLU A 112 13.88 15.14 2.33
CA GLU A 112 12.89 15.27 1.25
C GLU A 112 13.43 14.72 -0.06
N GLU A 113 14.64 15.11 -0.46
CA GLU A 113 15.29 14.61 -1.68
C GLU A 113 15.49 13.09 -1.64
N ARG A 114 15.90 12.56 -0.48
CA ARG A 114 16.05 11.10 -0.29
C ARG A 114 14.72 10.36 -0.42
N VAL A 115 13.62 10.94 0.08
CA VAL A 115 12.28 10.37 -0.06
C VAL A 115 11.81 10.42 -1.51
N VAL A 116 12.01 11.54 -2.20
CA VAL A 116 11.69 11.67 -3.64
C VAL A 116 12.46 10.64 -4.46
N ASN A 117 13.75 10.44 -4.18
CA ASN A 117 14.56 9.42 -4.85
C ASN A 117 14.02 8.00 -4.62
N ARG A 118 13.51 7.68 -3.42
CA ARG A 118 12.86 6.39 -3.16
C ARG A 118 11.53 6.23 -3.88
N LEU A 119 10.71 7.29 -3.95
CA LEU A 119 9.50 7.29 -4.77
C LEU A 119 9.84 7.05 -6.25
N ASN A 120 10.93 7.64 -6.76
CA ASN A 120 11.38 7.40 -8.12
C ASN A 120 11.71 5.91 -8.37
N LEU A 121 12.32 5.21 -7.42
CA LEU A 121 12.58 3.76 -7.54
C LEU A 121 11.28 2.94 -7.68
N VAL A 122 10.23 3.29 -6.93
CA VAL A 122 8.91 2.67 -7.08
C VAL A 122 8.36 2.92 -8.49
N VAL A 123 8.49 4.16 -8.95
CA VAL A 123 8.00 4.60 -10.26
C VAL A 123 8.73 3.94 -11.43
N THR A 124 10.01 3.59 -11.28
CA THR A 124 10.83 2.94 -12.31
C THR A 124 10.80 1.40 -12.26
N SER A 125 10.11 0.81 -11.28
CA SER A 125 10.04 -0.65 -11.13
C SER A 125 9.40 -1.31 -12.36
N THR A 126 10.00 -2.40 -12.83
CA THR A 126 9.64 -3.06 -14.09
C THR A 126 8.85 -4.34 -13.92
N THR A 127 8.90 -4.94 -12.71
CA THR A 127 8.14 -6.14 -12.34
C THR A 127 7.26 -5.89 -11.11
N LYS A 128 6.26 -6.74 -10.89
CA LYS A 128 5.35 -6.61 -9.74
C LYS A 128 6.07 -6.93 -8.43
N GLU A 129 7.00 -7.86 -8.48
CA GLU A 129 7.87 -8.27 -7.38
C GLU A 129 8.83 -7.15 -6.97
N GLU A 130 9.49 -6.53 -7.96
CA GLU A 130 10.35 -5.36 -7.73
C GLU A 130 9.55 -4.20 -7.14
N LEU A 131 8.38 -3.91 -7.72
CA LEU A 131 7.48 -2.86 -7.23
C LEU A 131 7.07 -3.10 -5.76
N ALA A 132 6.69 -4.34 -5.42
CA ALA A 132 6.37 -4.71 -4.05
C ALA A 132 7.57 -4.54 -3.10
N TYR A 133 8.78 -4.86 -3.55
CA TYR A 133 10.01 -4.67 -2.78
C TYR A 133 10.34 -3.19 -2.57
N GLN A 134 10.20 -2.34 -3.59
CA GLN A 134 10.43 -0.90 -3.45
C GLN A 134 9.41 -0.26 -2.51
N LEU A 135 8.12 -0.63 -2.63
CA LEU A 135 7.07 -0.18 -1.72
C LEU A 135 7.30 -0.64 -0.28
N LYS A 136 7.80 -1.86 -0.08
CA LYS A 136 8.20 -2.35 1.25
C LYS A 136 9.19 -1.39 1.91
N SER A 137 10.19 -0.92 1.16
CA SER A 137 11.21 0.00 1.70
C SER A 137 10.60 1.32 2.19
N ILE A 138 9.58 1.84 1.50
CA ILE A 138 8.86 3.05 1.93
C ILE A 138 8.01 2.75 3.16
N VAL A 139 7.27 1.64 3.15
CA VAL A 139 6.42 1.23 4.28
C VAL A 139 7.21 1.00 5.56
N GLN A 140 8.48 0.54 5.48
CA GLN A 140 9.35 0.44 6.65
C GLN A 140 9.66 1.82 7.28
N LEU A 141 9.80 2.86 6.46
CA LEU A 141 10.02 4.22 6.95
C LEU A 141 8.75 4.80 7.57
N LEU A 142 7.61 4.60 6.91
CA LEU A 142 6.29 4.98 7.45
C LEU A 142 6.05 4.34 8.82
N LYS A 143 6.32 3.03 8.91
CA LYS A 143 6.23 2.25 10.14
C LYS A 143 7.07 2.83 11.27
N GLY A 144 8.32 3.20 10.99
CA GLY A 144 9.23 3.77 12.00
C GLY A 144 8.76 5.11 12.57
N LYS A 145 7.84 5.79 11.87
CA LYS A 145 7.25 7.07 12.27
C LYS A 145 5.76 7.01 12.59
N SER A 146 5.15 5.83 12.55
CA SER A 146 3.71 5.61 12.75
C SER A 146 2.82 6.49 11.84
N ILE A 147 3.28 6.73 10.60
CA ILE A 147 2.54 7.49 9.58
C ILE A 147 1.61 6.53 8.85
N PRO A 148 0.27 6.67 8.90
CA PRO A 148 -0.65 5.72 8.29
C PRO A 148 -0.63 5.81 6.74
N LEU A 149 -1.22 4.81 6.08
CA LEU A 149 -1.34 4.74 4.63
C LEU A 149 -2.72 4.21 4.20
N ASP A 150 -3.30 4.78 3.15
CA ASP A 150 -4.50 4.28 2.50
C ASP A 150 -4.17 3.07 1.62
N TYR A 151 -4.05 1.90 2.25
CA TYR A 151 -3.73 0.64 1.57
C TYR A 151 -4.78 0.20 0.55
N ALA A 152 -6.04 0.57 0.73
CA ALA A 152 -7.09 0.30 -0.24
C ALA A 152 -6.89 1.15 -1.50
N LYS A 153 -6.53 2.42 -1.35
CA LYS A 153 -6.14 3.29 -2.45
C LYS A 153 -4.88 2.78 -3.13
N LEU A 154 -3.87 2.35 -2.36
CA LEU A 154 -2.67 1.76 -2.92
C LEU A 154 -3.00 0.52 -3.76
N ALA A 155 -3.87 -0.39 -3.31
CA ALA A 155 -4.29 -1.54 -4.11
C ALA A 155 -4.98 -1.12 -5.42
N GLU A 156 -5.89 -0.15 -5.38
CA GLU A 156 -6.52 0.39 -6.60
C GLU A 156 -5.50 0.95 -7.59
N GLU A 157 -4.54 1.73 -7.08
CA GLU A 157 -3.46 2.32 -7.88
C GLU A 157 -2.54 1.24 -8.46
N LEU A 158 -2.17 0.22 -7.68
CA LEU A 158 -1.37 -0.92 -8.15
C LEU A 158 -2.08 -1.73 -9.23
N TYR A 159 -3.39 -1.94 -9.10
CA TYR A 159 -4.19 -2.58 -10.14
C TYR A 159 -4.09 -1.80 -11.45
N ARG A 160 -4.26 -0.46 -11.39
CA ARG A 160 -4.17 0.43 -12.56
C ARG A 160 -2.76 0.58 -13.10
N PHE A 161 -1.74 0.53 -12.25
CA PHE A 161 -0.33 0.64 -12.62
C PHE A 161 0.13 -0.48 -13.57
N ASN A 162 -0.60 -1.61 -13.59
CA ASN A 162 -0.34 -2.70 -14.53
C ASN A 162 -0.79 -2.40 -15.97
N TYR A 163 -1.46 -1.28 -16.20
CA TYR A 163 -1.91 -0.82 -17.51
C TYR A 163 -1.04 0.37 -17.96
N PRO A 164 -0.22 0.23 -19.01
CA PRO A 164 0.76 1.25 -19.40
C PRO A 164 0.17 2.65 -19.59
N GLU A 165 -1.03 2.74 -20.14
CA GLU A 165 -1.73 4.01 -20.38
C GLU A 165 -2.14 4.73 -19.08
N GLN A 166 -2.27 4.01 -17.98
CA GLN A 166 -2.67 4.56 -16.67
C GLN A 166 -1.49 4.75 -15.73
N ALA A 167 -0.38 4.03 -15.94
CA ALA A 167 0.78 4.09 -15.04
C ALA A 167 1.34 5.51 -14.91
N ALA A 168 1.37 6.30 -16.00
CA ALA A 168 1.80 7.69 -15.98
C ALA A 168 0.93 8.57 -15.06
N ASP A 169 -0.38 8.37 -15.07
CA ASP A 169 -1.32 9.12 -14.24
C ASP A 169 -1.14 8.80 -12.75
N ILE A 170 -0.88 7.53 -12.41
CA ILE A 170 -0.61 7.13 -11.03
C ILE A 170 0.67 7.77 -10.50
N LYS A 171 1.74 7.74 -11.31
CA LYS A 171 3.03 8.38 -10.98
C LYS A 171 2.85 9.88 -10.74
N LEU A 172 2.11 10.54 -11.62
CA LEU A 172 1.76 11.95 -11.49
C LEU A 172 0.92 12.24 -10.25
N SER A 173 -0.04 11.36 -9.92
CA SER A 173 -0.86 11.48 -8.71
C SER A 173 -0.02 11.46 -7.44
N TRP A 174 0.92 10.51 -7.32
CA TRP A 174 1.81 10.44 -6.17
C TRP A 174 2.67 11.69 -6.01
N GLY A 175 3.23 12.21 -7.13
CA GLY A 175 3.99 13.46 -7.09
C GLY A 175 3.13 14.66 -6.70
N ARG A 176 1.93 14.80 -7.27
CA ARG A 176 0.99 15.88 -6.93
C ARG A 176 0.60 15.85 -5.46
N ASP A 177 0.30 14.66 -4.94
CA ASP A 177 -0.06 14.47 -3.53
C ASP A 177 1.10 14.85 -2.60
N PHE A 178 2.33 14.48 -2.94
CA PHE A 178 3.52 14.86 -2.18
C PHE A 178 3.70 16.39 -2.09
N TYR A 179 3.72 17.07 -3.24
CA TYR A 179 3.93 18.52 -3.28
C TYR A 179 2.74 19.32 -2.74
N SER A 180 1.52 18.80 -2.86
CA SER A 180 0.33 19.41 -2.24
C SER A 180 0.42 19.38 -0.72
N GLU A 181 0.87 18.25 -0.15
CA GLU A 181 1.06 18.10 1.30
C GLU A 181 2.18 19.02 1.82
N LYS A 182 3.26 19.16 1.06
CA LYS A 182 4.33 20.11 1.33
C LYS A 182 3.82 21.55 1.43
N TYR A 183 3.15 22.02 0.38
CA TYR A 183 2.62 23.39 0.35
C TYR A 183 1.63 23.67 1.48
N LYS A 184 0.78 22.67 1.80
CA LYS A 184 -0.16 22.78 2.92
C LYS A 184 0.57 22.96 4.26
N THR A 185 1.59 22.14 4.52
CA THR A 185 2.37 22.17 5.76
C THR A 185 3.15 23.48 5.92
N GLU A 186 3.78 23.97 4.86
CA GLU A 186 4.46 25.27 4.84
C GLU A 186 3.50 26.42 5.15
N LYS A 187 2.29 26.39 4.55
CA LYS A 187 1.26 27.39 4.78
C LYS A 187 0.73 27.37 6.22
N ASP A 188 0.51 26.18 6.79
CA ASP A 188 0.02 26.05 8.16
C ASP A 188 1.06 26.53 9.18
N ASN A 189 2.36 26.29 8.93
CA ASN A 189 3.44 26.85 9.74
C ASN A 189 3.49 28.39 9.66
N SER A 190 3.31 28.98 8.47
CA SER A 190 3.31 30.44 8.29
C SER A 190 2.10 31.18 8.91
N LYS A 191 1.06 30.45 9.33
CA LYS A 191 -0.12 31.00 10.01
C LYS A 191 -0.06 30.88 11.54
N GLY A 192 0.86 30.07 12.05
CA GLY A 192 1.08 29.88 13.49
C GLY A 192 2.15 30.79 14.08
N GLU A 193 2.90 31.50 13.23
CA GLU A 193 3.81 32.61 13.58
C GLU A 193 3.09 33.96 13.49
#